data_AF-A0A8X7T4R9-F1
#
_entry.id   AF-A0A8X7T4R9-F1
#
_cell.length_a   1.000
_cell.length_b   1.000
_cell.length_c   1.000
_cell.angle_alpha   90.00
_cell.angle_beta   90.00
_cell.angle_gamma   90.00
#
_symmetry.space_group_name_H-M   'P 1'
#
loop_
_entity.id
_entity.type
_entity.pdbx_description
1 polymer ?
#
loop_
_entity_poly.entity_id
_entity_poly.type
_entity_poly.pdbx_seq_one_letter_code
_entity_poly.pdbx_strand_id
1 'polypeptide(L)'
;MNALLPRLCTAPARLLGQRSVSTAILTSTTTTSTSSSPRLPRIASPASIGPNSHPTLTSNHSLRLHTVFKRNIMIKPTTTPATQPTLFIDGKWTHSDNGLSRATVNPFDGSIIAHVSEASSIDAKRAITSARTFFTTNPWSSNTHTPHATRSTHLLRMADLLQRDRDELARIEVADTGKTLGEAYTDIDDVTAVFRFYAEEGRKLDVPRRVREGVPESVRSEVVAEPVGVAVLISPWNYPILQICWKLAPALITGNAVIIKPSEVTPLSTIHIVKLLLEAGFPTGSIQLLTAGGAEIGSILTESDDVDLVSFTGGLQTGRSVIRSCAQTIKRCTVELGGKNPNIVFGDVDLEIAIDTVTTAVFVHSGQVCSSGTRLIVEESIADALVAGVVAKAQKIVMGNGLDPKSETGPLVSAAHLDKVKSFISMAKEDGAVLLCGGTQPDPKTHPELAKGYFFLPTVFDRCTREMRIVREETFAPILTVERFKDGDEEHAIFLGNDTKYGLAAGVQSKDTARAERVARRLRHGTVWQNTYGAYTPRAEWGGFGLSGNGRELGEKGLDEYIELKHMYTETKPALMGWFKL
;
A
#
# COMPACT_ATOMS: atom_id res chain seq x y z
N MET A 1 -35.04 63.38 8.70
CA MET A 1 -36.43 63.75 9.05
C MET A 1 -37.36 62.65 8.54
N ASN A 2 -38.52 62.50 9.21
CA ASN A 2 -39.80 61.86 8.86
C ASN A 2 -40.01 61.42 7.39
N ALA A 3 -40.76 60.38 7.04
CA ALA A 3 -41.41 59.24 7.74
C ALA A 3 -41.79 58.20 6.63
N LEU A 4 -42.43 57.02 6.82
CA LEU A 4 -43.58 56.61 7.64
C LEU A 4 -43.69 55.06 7.64
N LEU A 5 -44.38 54.46 8.62
CA LEU A 5 -44.57 53.01 8.76
C LEU A 5 -45.94 52.69 9.40
N PRO A 6 -46.76 51.75 8.88
CA PRO A 6 -47.91 51.17 9.60
C PRO A 6 -47.54 49.91 10.40
N ARG A 7 -48.42 49.46 11.30
CA ARG A 7 -48.15 48.43 12.34
C ARG A 7 -49.21 47.31 12.41
N LEU A 8 -48.72 46.10 12.77
CA LEU A 8 -49.21 45.13 13.77
C LEU A 8 -50.72 44.84 13.96
N CYS A 9 -51.05 43.54 14.05
CA CYS A 9 -51.92 42.89 15.06
C CYS A 9 -51.44 41.41 15.19
N THR A 10 -50.89 40.91 16.31
CA THR A 10 -51.47 40.51 17.63
C THR A 10 -52.13 39.11 17.66
N ALA A 11 -51.88 38.36 18.74
CA ALA A 11 -52.24 36.94 18.94
C ALA A 11 -53.42 36.75 19.93
N PRO A 12 -53.86 35.50 20.19
CA PRO A 12 -53.68 34.94 21.55
C PRO A 12 -53.35 33.42 21.59
N ALA A 13 -53.24 32.83 22.80
CA ALA A 13 -52.75 31.46 23.04
C ALA A 13 -53.49 30.69 24.17
N ARG A 14 -53.27 29.36 24.24
CA ARG A 14 -53.47 28.40 25.37
C ARG A 14 -52.71 27.08 25.01
N LEU A 15 -51.90 26.42 25.87
CA LEU A 15 -52.20 25.66 27.12
C LEU A 15 -53.05 24.39 26.84
N LEU A 16 -52.71 23.15 27.24
CA LEU A 16 -51.80 22.60 28.28
C LEU A 16 -51.21 21.21 27.89
N GLY A 17 -50.16 20.73 28.57
CA GLY A 17 -49.72 19.32 28.54
C GLY A 17 -48.31 19.08 29.11
N GLN A 18 -48.18 18.37 30.25
CA GLN A 18 -46.91 18.12 30.95
C GLN A 18 -46.42 16.66 30.84
N ARG A 19 -45.09 16.45 30.80
CA ARG A 19 -44.33 15.55 31.71
C ARG A 19 -42.80 15.72 31.56
N SER A 20 -42.06 15.24 32.56
CA SER A 20 -40.60 15.35 32.77
C SER A 20 -40.12 14.07 33.51
N VAL A 21 -38.86 13.80 33.92
CA VAL A 21 -37.71 14.58 34.44
C VAL A 21 -36.42 13.75 34.17
N SER A 22 -35.17 14.25 34.05
CA SER A 22 -34.53 15.49 33.55
C SER A 22 -33.00 15.26 33.58
N THR A 23 -32.20 16.02 32.81
CA THR A 23 -30.72 16.02 32.89
C THR A 23 -30.22 17.32 33.53
N ALA A 24 -29.16 17.27 34.35
CA ALA A 24 -28.60 18.45 35.02
C ALA A 24 -27.09 18.61 34.76
N ILE A 25 -26.71 19.77 34.22
CA ILE A 25 -25.36 20.32 34.21
C ILE A 25 -25.46 21.72 34.84
N LEU A 26 -24.50 22.10 35.68
CA LEU A 26 -24.46 23.42 36.32
C LEU A 26 -23.07 24.04 36.14
N THR A 27 -23.06 25.26 35.62
CA THR A 27 -21.89 26.15 35.53
C THR A 27 -22.31 27.55 35.95
N SER A 28 -21.53 28.21 36.79
CA SER A 28 -21.80 29.59 37.22
C SER A 28 -20.49 30.38 37.34
N THR A 29 -20.45 31.58 36.75
CA THR A 29 -19.27 32.45 36.66
C THR A 29 -19.61 33.89 37.08
N THR A 30 -18.75 34.56 37.85
CA THR A 30 -18.67 36.04 37.91
C THR A 30 -17.41 36.56 38.64
N THR A 31 -16.63 37.44 37.97
CA THR A 31 -16.05 38.76 38.41
C THR A 31 -15.58 38.99 39.87
N THR A 32 -14.53 39.77 40.27
CA THR A 32 -13.57 40.78 39.71
C THR A 32 -12.61 41.23 40.87
N SER A 33 -11.47 41.98 40.79
CA SER A 33 -10.53 42.47 39.74
C SER A 33 -9.29 43.20 40.35
N THR A 34 -8.41 43.75 39.48
CA THR A 34 -7.60 45.00 39.61
C THR A 34 -6.28 45.10 40.40
N SER A 35 -5.33 45.88 39.81
CA SER A 35 -4.06 46.48 40.32
C SER A 35 -2.82 45.56 40.49
N SER A 36 -1.56 45.96 40.24
CA SER A 36 -1.00 47.12 39.48
C SER A 36 0.51 46.93 39.15
N SER A 37 1.02 47.47 38.03
CA SER A 37 2.46 47.45 37.62
C SER A 37 3.25 48.69 38.12
N PRO A 38 4.62 48.71 38.09
CA PRO A 38 5.31 49.31 36.91
C PRO A 38 6.80 48.93 36.58
N ARG A 39 7.15 49.01 35.27
CA ARG A 39 8.40 49.53 34.62
C ARG A 39 9.81 48.87 34.77
N LEU A 40 10.28 48.34 33.63
CA LEU A 40 11.55 48.57 32.84
C LEU A 40 12.64 49.57 33.35
N PRO A 41 13.96 49.47 32.96
CA PRO A 41 14.44 49.37 31.56
C PRO A 41 15.75 48.58 31.24
N ARG A 42 16.22 48.68 29.97
CA ARG A 42 17.47 48.11 29.38
C ARG A 42 18.62 49.13 29.30
N ILE A 43 19.87 48.65 29.37
CA ILE A 43 21.14 49.17 28.76
C ILE A 43 21.97 47.89 28.46
N ALA A 44 22.58 47.56 27.32
CA ALA A 44 23.14 48.19 26.10
C ALA A 44 24.69 48.08 26.05
N SER A 45 25.25 47.76 24.87
CA SER A 45 26.64 47.31 24.67
C SER A 45 27.55 48.35 24.01
N PRO A 46 28.88 48.18 24.12
CA PRO A 46 29.87 48.57 23.10
C PRO A 46 30.77 47.39 22.68
N ALA A 47 31.49 47.38 21.54
CA ALA A 47 31.37 48.15 20.29
C ALA A 47 32.11 47.39 19.15
N SER A 48 31.88 47.79 17.90
CA SER A 48 32.49 47.22 16.67
C SER A 48 33.75 47.97 16.21
N ILE A 49 34.55 47.38 15.30
CA ILE A 49 35.21 48.05 14.14
C ILE A 49 35.82 47.00 13.18
N GLY A 50 35.82 47.28 11.86
CA GLY A 50 36.53 46.51 10.80
C GLY A 50 37.62 47.39 10.13
N PRO A 51 37.86 47.35 8.79
CA PRO A 51 37.33 46.49 7.73
C PRO A 51 38.43 45.98 6.74
N ASN A 52 38.02 45.53 5.52
CA ASN A 52 38.83 45.33 4.29
C ASN A 52 39.80 44.13 4.26
N SER A 53 40.11 43.48 3.12
CA SER A 53 39.63 43.61 1.72
C SER A 53 39.69 42.25 0.97
N HIS A 54 39.05 42.15 -0.21
CA HIS A 54 39.22 41.04 -1.16
C HIS A 54 40.69 40.87 -1.62
N PRO A 55 41.07 39.67 -2.08
CA PRO A 55 40.98 39.41 -3.52
C PRO A 55 40.25 38.11 -3.90
N THR A 56 39.79 38.03 -5.14
CA THR A 56 39.28 36.81 -5.78
C THR A 56 40.43 35.93 -6.31
N LEU A 57 40.38 34.62 -6.07
CA LEU A 57 40.78 33.61 -7.07
C LEU A 57 40.25 32.22 -6.72
N THR A 58 40.03 31.41 -7.75
CA THR A 58 39.36 30.10 -7.71
C THR A 58 40.25 28.98 -7.20
N SER A 59 39.70 28.06 -6.41
CA SER A 59 40.16 26.67 -6.38
C SER A 59 39.03 25.72 -5.98
N ASN A 60 38.92 24.59 -6.68
CA ASN A 60 37.89 23.57 -6.46
C ASN A 60 38.41 22.46 -5.55
N HIS A 61 37.91 22.38 -4.31
CA HIS A 61 38.08 21.21 -3.45
C HIS A 61 36.73 20.66 -2.98
N SER A 62 35.99 20.07 -3.93
CA SER A 62 34.98 19.06 -3.60
C SER A 62 35.69 17.83 -3.03
N LEU A 63 35.44 17.54 -1.75
CA LEU A 63 35.93 16.32 -1.11
C LEU A 63 35.26 15.10 -1.75
N ARG A 64 35.99 14.45 -2.67
CA ARG A 64 35.57 13.20 -3.32
C ARG A 64 35.57 12.05 -2.32
N LEU A 65 34.47 11.87 -1.60
CA LEU A 65 34.14 10.60 -0.95
C LEU A 65 33.85 9.55 -2.03
N HIS A 66 34.91 8.88 -2.51
CA HIS A 66 34.82 7.70 -3.38
C HIS A 66 34.42 6.46 -2.56
N THR A 67 33.16 6.44 -2.10
CA THR A 67 32.55 5.20 -1.61
C THR A 67 32.21 4.32 -2.81
N VAL A 68 32.89 3.17 -2.92
CA VAL A 68 32.69 2.23 -4.02
C VAL A 68 31.37 1.49 -3.85
N PHE A 69 30.29 2.05 -4.37
CA PHE A 69 29.09 1.28 -4.67
C PHE A 69 29.46 0.21 -5.71
N LYS A 70 29.57 -1.05 -5.25
CA LYS A 70 29.54 -2.21 -6.14
C LYS A 70 28.25 -2.15 -6.96
N ARG A 71 28.32 -2.59 -8.22
CA ARG A 71 27.16 -2.60 -9.14
C ARG A 71 25.99 -3.32 -8.47
N ASN A 72 24.83 -2.65 -8.35
CA ASN A 72 23.57 -3.32 -8.10
C ASN A 72 23.33 -4.32 -9.24
N ILE A 73 23.46 -5.62 -8.97
CA ILE A 73 23.24 -6.67 -9.97
C ILE A 73 21.73 -6.93 -10.07
N MET A 74 20.99 -5.94 -10.57
CA MET A 74 19.76 -6.22 -11.30
C MET A 74 20.15 -6.91 -12.61
N ILE A 75 19.44 -7.97 -12.97
CA ILE A 75 19.84 -8.94 -14.01
C ILE A 75 20.15 -8.34 -15.39
N LYS A 76 19.53 -7.18 -15.70
CA LYS A 76 19.53 -6.47 -16.99
C LYS A 76 18.82 -7.22 -18.14
N PRO A 77 18.34 -6.49 -19.16
CA PRO A 77 17.94 -7.09 -20.42
C PRO A 77 19.13 -7.71 -21.17
N THR A 78 18.86 -8.77 -21.94
CA THR A 78 19.81 -9.48 -22.80
C THR A 78 19.19 -9.77 -24.16
N THR A 79 20.03 -10.16 -25.13
CA THR A 79 19.60 -10.62 -26.47
C THR A 79 19.32 -12.13 -26.53
N THR A 80 19.40 -12.85 -25.41
CA THR A 80 18.88 -14.22 -25.32
C THR A 80 17.37 -14.15 -25.53
N PRO A 81 16.77 -14.86 -26.50
CA PRO A 81 15.33 -14.73 -26.75
C PRO A 81 14.51 -15.35 -25.62
N ALA A 82 13.38 -14.72 -25.30
CA ALA A 82 12.30 -15.41 -24.58
C ALA A 82 11.78 -16.54 -25.48
N THR A 83 11.66 -17.77 -24.93
CA THR A 83 11.26 -18.96 -25.71
C THR A 83 9.80 -18.93 -26.18
N GLN A 84 8.99 -18.08 -25.57
CA GLN A 84 7.61 -17.77 -25.94
C GLN A 84 7.39 -16.25 -25.79
N PRO A 85 6.43 -15.66 -26.52
CA PRO A 85 6.00 -14.29 -26.29
C PRO A 85 5.39 -14.13 -24.88
N THR A 86 5.76 -13.07 -24.15
CA THR A 86 5.27 -12.81 -22.78
C THR A 86 4.66 -11.43 -22.60
N LEU A 87 4.72 -10.56 -23.62
CA LEU A 87 3.91 -9.35 -23.65
C LEU A 87 2.54 -9.72 -24.22
N PHE A 88 1.48 -9.07 -23.74
CA PHE A 88 0.15 -9.18 -24.34
C PHE A 88 -0.27 -7.79 -24.79
N ILE A 89 -0.33 -7.56 -26.10
CA ILE A 89 -0.59 -6.23 -26.68
C ILE A 89 -1.52 -6.41 -27.88
N ASP A 90 -2.54 -5.56 -28.01
CA ASP A 90 -3.49 -5.61 -29.12
C ASP A 90 -4.15 -7.00 -29.29
N GLY A 91 -4.52 -7.58 -28.15
CA GLY A 91 -5.16 -8.89 -28.06
C GLY A 91 -4.27 -10.09 -28.46
N LYS A 92 -2.95 -9.90 -28.60
CA LYS A 92 -2.00 -10.91 -29.06
C LYS A 92 -0.83 -11.05 -28.10
N TRP A 93 -0.37 -12.27 -27.91
CA TRP A 93 0.92 -12.51 -27.28
C TRP A 93 2.04 -12.12 -28.26
N THR A 94 2.95 -11.24 -27.83
CA THR A 94 4.08 -10.74 -28.64
C THR A 94 5.40 -10.79 -27.86
N HIS A 95 6.50 -10.86 -28.59
CA HIS A 95 7.81 -10.50 -28.07
C HIS A 95 7.95 -8.97 -28.01
N SER A 96 8.99 -8.48 -27.35
CA SER A 96 9.37 -7.06 -27.39
C SER A 96 9.78 -6.64 -28.80
N ASP A 97 9.43 -5.41 -29.20
CA ASP A 97 9.74 -4.84 -30.52
C ASP A 97 11.26 -4.83 -30.83
N ASN A 98 12.09 -4.63 -29.81
CA ASN A 98 13.55 -4.65 -29.92
C ASN A 98 14.19 -6.03 -29.67
N GLY A 99 13.38 -7.08 -29.47
CA GLY A 99 13.84 -8.45 -29.25
C GLY A 99 14.52 -8.74 -27.90
N LEU A 100 14.57 -7.79 -26.97
CA LEU A 100 15.21 -7.99 -25.67
C LEU A 100 14.37 -8.88 -24.74
N SER A 101 15.07 -9.61 -23.86
CA SER A 101 14.47 -10.40 -22.77
C SER A 101 15.20 -10.20 -21.45
N ARG A 102 14.61 -10.68 -20.35
CA ARG A 102 15.16 -10.70 -19.01
C ARG A 102 15.02 -12.11 -18.43
N ALA A 103 16.07 -12.60 -17.78
CA ALA A 103 15.98 -13.84 -16.99
C ALA A 103 15.22 -13.59 -15.68
N THR A 104 14.25 -14.43 -15.38
CA THR A 104 13.67 -14.64 -14.04
C THR A 104 14.52 -15.66 -13.30
N VAL A 105 14.71 -15.49 -11.99
CA VAL A 105 15.69 -16.26 -11.21
C VAL A 105 15.06 -16.75 -9.91
N ASN A 106 15.23 -18.04 -9.63
CA ASN A 106 14.77 -18.66 -8.40
C ASN A 106 15.65 -18.18 -7.22
N PRO A 107 15.09 -17.48 -6.22
CA PRO A 107 15.87 -16.98 -5.09
C PRO A 107 16.40 -18.07 -4.16
N PHE A 108 15.92 -19.33 -4.30
CA PHE A 108 16.38 -20.47 -3.49
C PHE A 108 17.83 -20.89 -3.80
N ASP A 109 18.27 -20.77 -5.06
CA ASP A 109 19.58 -21.25 -5.50
C ASP A 109 20.27 -20.38 -6.57
N GLY A 110 19.61 -19.31 -7.03
CA GLY A 110 20.12 -18.43 -8.09
C GLY A 110 20.00 -18.99 -9.51
N SER A 111 19.29 -20.10 -9.72
CA SER A 111 19.03 -20.68 -11.05
C SER A 111 18.08 -19.81 -11.89
N ILE A 112 18.24 -19.83 -13.22
CA ILE A 112 17.31 -19.16 -14.14
C ILE A 112 16.07 -20.03 -14.33
N ILE A 113 14.89 -19.46 -14.12
CA ILE A 113 13.59 -20.13 -14.31
C ILE A 113 13.18 -20.06 -15.78
N ALA A 114 13.11 -18.84 -16.32
CA ALA A 114 12.67 -18.55 -17.68
C ALA A 114 13.23 -17.20 -18.16
N HIS A 115 13.21 -16.98 -19.48
CA HIS A 115 13.41 -15.67 -20.09
C HIS A 115 12.05 -15.07 -20.48
N VAL A 116 11.73 -13.89 -19.96
CA VAL A 116 10.54 -13.09 -20.34
C VAL A 116 10.95 -11.94 -21.25
N SER A 117 10.10 -11.51 -22.17
CA SER A 117 10.35 -10.36 -23.04
C SER A 117 10.49 -9.08 -22.20
N GLU A 118 11.42 -8.18 -22.55
CA GLU A 118 11.58 -6.87 -21.91
C GLU A 118 10.94 -5.79 -22.79
N ALA A 119 9.72 -5.36 -22.45
CA ALA A 119 8.94 -4.40 -23.25
C ALA A 119 9.68 -3.06 -23.45
N SER A 120 9.72 -2.61 -24.69
CA SER A 120 10.35 -1.35 -25.08
C SER A 120 9.45 -0.12 -24.89
N SER A 121 10.03 1.07 -25.08
CA SER A 121 9.29 2.33 -25.20
C SER A 121 8.28 2.37 -26.38
N ILE A 122 8.44 1.49 -27.38
CA ILE A 122 7.49 1.33 -28.50
C ILE A 122 6.32 0.44 -28.05
N ASP A 123 6.62 -0.66 -27.34
CA ASP A 123 5.60 -1.58 -26.81
C ASP A 123 4.69 -0.91 -25.78
N ALA A 124 5.25 -0.06 -24.90
CA ALA A 124 4.48 0.74 -23.96
C ALA A 124 3.48 1.67 -24.67
N LYS A 125 3.90 2.33 -25.75
CA LYS A 125 3.02 3.20 -26.56
C LYS A 125 1.95 2.39 -27.30
N ARG A 126 2.30 1.23 -27.87
CA ARG A 126 1.36 0.31 -28.52
C ARG A 126 0.27 -0.15 -27.55
N ALA A 127 0.63 -0.49 -26.31
CA ALA A 127 -0.31 -0.88 -25.27
C ALA A 127 -1.26 0.27 -24.87
N ILE A 128 -0.74 1.49 -24.69
CA ILE A 128 -1.55 2.70 -24.43
C ILE A 128 -2.56 2.93 -25.57
N THR A 129 -2.09 2.96 -26.82
CA THR A 129 -2.97 3.16 -27.98
C THR A 129 -4.04 2.06 -28.10
N SER A 130 -3.68 0.80 -27.86
CA SER A 130 -4.65 -0.31 -27.91
C SER A 130 -5.68 -0.22 -26.78
N ALA A 131 -5.27 0.07 -25.54
CA ALA A 131 -6.17 0.25 -24.41
C ALA A 131 -7.13 1.45 -24.59
N ARG A 132 -6.62 2.61 -25.03
CA ARG A 132 -7.45 3.80 -25.32
C ARG A 132 -8.41 3.56 -26.49
N THR A 133 -7.95 2.90 -27.56
CA THR A 133 -8.81 2.52 -28.70
C THR A 133 -9.90 1.57 -28.27
N PHE A 134 -9.58 0.56 -27.45
CA PHE A 134 -10.58 -0.34 -26.89
C PHE A 134 -11.61 0.41 -26.04
N PHE A 135 -11.16 1.20 -25.06
CA PHE A 135 -12.04 1.92 -24.14
C PHE A 135 -13.02 2.85 -24.86
N THR A 136 -12.57 3.52 -25.93
CA THR A 136 -13.38 4.50 -26.68
C THR A 136 -14.29 3.88 -27.76
N THR A 137 -14.04 2.64 -28.20
CA THR A 137 -14.78 2.02 -29.31
C THR A 137 -15.57 0.76 -28.93
N ASN A 138 -15.27 0.12 -27.80
CA ASN A 138 -15.86 -1.16 -27.42
C ASN A 138 -17.03 -1.01 -26.41
N PRO A 139 -18.18 -1.69 -26.62
CA PRO A 139 -19.31 -1.62 -25.71
C PRO A 139 -19.04 -2.17 -24.30
N TRP A 140 -17.96 -2.93 -24.08
CA TRP A 140 -17.57 -3.44 -22.75
C TRP A 140 -17.38 -2.34 -21.70
N SER A 141 -16.77 -1.22 -22.10
CA SER A 141 -16.49 -0.07 -21.24
C SER A 141 -17.68 0.87 -21.08
N SER A 142 -18.80 0.59 -21.75
CA SER A 142 -20.03 1.37 -21.67
C SER A 142 -21.06 0.69 -20.76
N ASN A 143 -21.31 1.27 -19.58
CA ASN A 143 -22.23 0.71 -18.58
C ASN A 143 -23.70 0.59 -19.06
N THR A 144 -24.08 1.28 -20.15
CA THR A 144 -25.39 1.13 -20.80
C THR A 144 -25.48 -0.04 -21.78
N HIS A 145 -24.35 -0.51 -22.31
CA HIS A 145 -24.27 -1.66 -23.22
C HIS A 145 -23.85 -2.94 -22.49
N THR A 146 -22.94 -2.81 -21.52
CA THR A 146 -22.43 -3.92 -20.70
C THR A 146 -22.56 -3.54 -19.22
N PRO A 147 -23.67 -3.93 -18.55
CA PRO A 147 -23.86 -3.72 -17.12
C PRO A 147 -22.80 -4.45 -16.27
N HIS A 148 -22.60 -3.99 -15.03
CA HIS A 148 -21.70 -4.63 -14.07
C HIS A 148 -22.16 -6.06 -13.75
N ALA A 149 -23.47 -6.33 -13.76
CA ALA A 149 -24.04 -7.67 -13.67
C ALA A 149 -23.57 -8.64 -14.78
N THR A 150 -23.24 -8.14 -15.97
CA THR A 150 -22.62 -8.95 -17.04
C THR A 150 -21.14 -9.15 -16.76
N ARG A 151 -20.38 -8.08 -16.45
CA ARG A 151 -18.93 -8.20 -16.16
C ARG A 151 -18.65 -9.09 -14.94
N SER A 152 -19.56 -9.10 -13.96
CA SER A 152 -19.56 -9.99 -12.78
C SER A 152 -19.43 -11.47 -13.14
N THR A 153 -20.06 -11.97 -14.21
CA THR A 153 -19.95 -13.39 -14.58
C THR A 153 -18.54 -13.79 -15.00
N HIS A 154 -17.78 -12.85 -15.56
CA HIS A 154 -16.37 -13.07 -15.93
C HIS A 154 -15.45 -13.06 -14.69
N LEU A 155 -15.73 -12.21 -13.69
CA LEU A 155 -15.00 -12.26 -12.41
C LEU A 155 -15.28 -13.56 -11.64
N LEU A 156 -16.53 -14.05 -11.63
CA LEU A 156 -16.85 -15.35 -11.02
C LEU A 156 -16.13 -16.50 -11.74
N ARG A 157 -16.14 -16.52 -13.08
CA ARG A 157 -15.39 -17.50 -13.88
C ARG A 157 -13.87 -17.42 -13.62
N MET A 158 -13.32 -16.22 -13.45
CA MET A 158 -11.91 -16.02 -13.07
C MET A 158 -11.60 -16.61 -11.69
N ALA A 159 -12.48 -16.45 -10.70
CA ALA A 159 -12.32 -17.06 -9.39
C ALA A 159 -12.35 -18.60 -9.44
N ASP A 160 -13.18 -19.19 -10.31
CA ASP A 160 -13.24 -20.64 -10.48
C ASP A 160 -12.01 -21.19 -11.24
N LEU A 161 -11.46 -20.42 -12.19
CA LEU A 161 -10.19 -20.72 -12.87
C LEU A 161 -8.97 -20.62 -11.94
N LEU A 162 -8.94 -19.63 -11.03
CA LEU A 162 -7.92 -19.50 -9.98
C LEU A 162 -7.87 -20.74 -9.08
N GLN A 163 -9.03 -21.30 -8.73
CA GLN A 163 -9.11 -22.53 -7.94
C GLN A 163 -8.75 -23.78 -8.75
N ARG A 164 -9.06 -23.82 -10.05
CA ARG A 164 -8.64 -24.91 -10.96
C ARG A 164 -7.12 -25.00 -11.07
N ASP A 165 -6.45 -23.85 -11.25
CA ASP A 165 -5.00 -23.76 -11.48
C ASP A 165 -4.20 -23.56 -10.18
N ARG A 166 -4.84 -23.70 -9.01
CA ARG A 166 -4.29 -23.36 -7.68
C ARG A 166 -2.93 -23.99 -7.38
N ASP A 167 -2.68 -25.23 -7.84
CA ASP A 167 -1.39 -25.89 -7.64
C ASP A 167 -0.30 -25.41 -8.60
N GLU A 168 -0.64 -25.11 -9.85
CA GLU A 168 0.30 -24.54 -10.83
C GLU A 168 0.68 -23.11 -10.43
N LEU A 169 -0.31 -22.28 -10.12
CA LEU A 169 -0.13 -20.90 -9.66
C LEU A 169 0.70 -20.83 -8.37
N ALA A 170 0.44 -21.70 -7.38
CA ALA A 170 1.21 -21.72 -6.15
C ALA A 170 2.67 -22.15 -6.39
N ARG A 171 2.92 -23.14 -7.27
CA ARG A 171 4.30 -23.52 -7.65
C ARG A 171 5.04 -22.41 -8.39
N ILE A 172 4.33 -21.64 -9.24
CA ILE A 172 4.90 -20.47 -9.91
C ILE A 172 5.28 -19.39 -8.88
N GLU A 173 4.38 -19.05 -7.93
CA GLU A 173 4.68 -18.10 -6.86
C GLU A 173 5.87 -18.54 -5.97
N VAL A 174 5.93 -19.82 -5.59
CA VAL A 174 7.10 -20.37 -4.85
C VAL A 174 8.39 -20.22 -5.64
N ALA A 175 8.39 -20.54 -6.94
CA ALA A 175 9.59 -20.48 -7.77
C ALA A 175 10.06 -19.05 -8.04
N ASP A 176 9.13 -18.12 -8.28
CA ASP A 176 9.42 -16.73 -8.66
C ASP A 176 9.76 -15.88 -7.42
N THR A 177 9.02 -16.01 -6.31
CA THR A 177 9.24 -15.17 -5.11
C THR A 177 10.06 -15.83 -4.00
N GLY A 178 10.19 -17.16 -4.01
CA GLY A 178 10.80 -17.95 -2.93
C GLY A 178 9.92 -18.27 -1.73
N LYS A 179 8.64 -17.85 -1.68
CA LYS A 179 7.77 -18.09 -0.52
C LYS A 179 7.46 -19.58 -0.32
N THR A 180 6.96 -19.96 0.85
CA THR A 180 6.51 -21.34 1.10
C THR A 180 5.25 -21.67 0.29
N LEU A 181 5.05 -22.95 0.00
CA LEU A 181 3.86 -23.42 -0.71
C LEU A 181 2.56 -23.15 0.08
N GLY A 182 2.64 -23.07 1.42
CA GLY A 182 1.51 -22.69 2.27
C GLY A 182 1.12 -21.21 2.11
N GLU A 183 2.10 -20.30 2.08
CA GLU A 183 1.87 -18.89 1.77
C GLU A 183 1.32 -18.72 0.35
N ALA A 184 1.94 -19.38 -0.64
CA ALA A 184 1.48 -19.33 -2.02
C ALA A 184 0.05 -19.88 -2.21
N TYR A 185 -0.33 -20.95 -1.52
CA TYR A 185 -1.71 -21.44 -1.53
C TYR A 185 -2.69 -20.42 -0.90
N THR A 186 -2.29 -19.72 0.15
CA THR A 186 -3.11 -18.70 0.81
C THR A 186 -3.37 -17.52 -0.13
N ASP A 187 -2.33 -17.04 -0.83
CA ASP A 187 -2.46 -15.97 -1.83
C ASP A 187 -3.50 -16.28 -2.92
N ILE A 188 -3.54 -17.52 -3.42
CA ILE A 188 -4.50 -17.93 -4.46
C ILE A 188 -5.94 -17.94 -3.91
N ASP A 189 -6.14 -18.41 -2.68
CA ASP A 189 -7.46 -18.40 -2.03
C ASP A 189 -7.93 -16.98 -1.72
N ASP A 190 -7.02 -16.09 -1.32
CA ASP A 190 -7.34 -14.67 -1.10
C ASP A 190 -7.71 -13.96 -2.41
N VAL A 191 -6.99 -14.16 -3.52
CA VAL A 191 -7.40 -13.55 -4.80
C VAL A 191 -8.70 -14.15 -5.32
N THR A 192 -8.97 -15.43 -5.05
CA THR A 192 -10.27 -16.06 -5.32
C THR A 192 -11.39 -15.33 -4.56
N ALA A 193 -11.16 -14.99 -3.29
CA ALA A 193 -12.09 -14.21 -2.47
C ALA A 193 -12.22 -12.76 -2.95
N VAL A 194 -11.15 -12.12 -3.41
CA VAL A 194 -11.15 -10.77 -4.01
C VAL A 194 -12.01 -10.71 -5.27
N PHE A 195 -11.82 -11.64 -6.23
CA PHE A 195 -12.63 -11.69 -7.44
C PHE A 195 -14.11 -11.96 -7.13
N ARG A 196 -14.41 -12.85 -6.17
CA ARG A 196 -15.79 -13.13 -5.74
C ARG A 196 -16.44 -11.94 -5.02
N PHE A 197 -15.69 -11.21 -4.18
CA PHE A 197 -16.18 -9.99 -3.54
C PHE A 197 -16.50 -8.91 -4.58
N TYR A 198 -15.58 -8.56 -5.47
CA TYR A 198 -15.87 -7.51 -6.45
C TYR A 198 -16.94 -7.92 -7.49
N ALA A 199 -17.10 -9.22 -7.76
CA ALA A 199 -18.23 -9.73 -8.55
C ALA A 199 -19.60 -9.56 -7.86
N GLU A 200 -19.64 -9.56 -6.52
CA GLU A 200 -20.83 -9.21 -5.72
C GLU A 200 -20.99 -7.68 -5.67
N GLU A 201 -19.94 -6.98 -5.28
CA GLU A 201 -19.92 -5.55 -4.96
C GLU A 201 -20.24 -4.66 -6.17
N GLY A 202 -19.57 -4.88 -7.30
CA GLY A 202 -19.76 -4.04 -8.49
C GLY A 202 -21.16 -4.10 -9.08
N ARG A 203 -21.96 -5.14 -8.76
CA ARG A 203 -23.37 -5.22 -9.18
C ARG A 203 -24.25 -4.16 -8.52
N LYS A 204 -23.83 -3.60 -7.36
CA LYS A 204 -24.52 -2.46 -6.74
C LYS A 204 -24.47 -1.20 -7.62
N LEU A 205 -23.43 -1.05 -8.45
CA LEU A 205 -23.22 0.12 -9.32
C LEU A 205 -24.21 0.22 -10.49
N ASP A 206 -24.92 -0.86 -10.85
CA ASP A 206 -25.98 -0.84 -11.86
C ASP A 206 -27.25 -0.09 -11.37
N VAL A 207 -27.31 0.32 -10.10
CA VAL A 207 -28.44 1.07 -9.50
C VAL A 207 -28.03 2.52 -9.18
N PRO A 208 -28.51 3.52 -9.94
CA PRO A 208 -28.19 4.93 -9.69
C PRO A 208 -28.59 5.42 -8.29
N ARG A 209 -27.66 6.11 -7.60
CA ARG A 209 -27.92 6.68 -6.27
C ARG A 209 -28.78 7.94 -6.39
N ARG A 210 -30.06 7.83 -6.04
CA ARG A 210 -31.02 8.94 -6.05
C ARG A 210 -30.76 9.93 -4.91
N VAL A 211 -30.69 11.21 -5.25
CA VAL A 211 -30.67 12.34 -4.30
C VAL A 211 -32.08 12.92 -4.24
N ARG A 212 -32.68 12.97 -3.04
CA ARG A 212 -34.05 13.47 -2.82
C ARG A 212 -34.12 14.69 -1.91
N GLU A 213 -33.30 14.72 -0.86
CA GLU A 213 -33.26 15.85 0.06
C GLU A 213 -32.69 17.10 -0.63
N GLY A 214 -33.33 18.25 -0.43
CA GLY A 214 -32.95 19.52 -1.07
C GLY A 214 -33.24 19.62 -2.58
N VAL A 215 -33.83 18.59 -3.19
CA VAL A 215 -34.12 18.54 -4.64
C VAL A 215 -35.60 18.88 -4.91
N PRO A 216 -35.93 19.78 -5.85
CA PRO A 216 -37.33 20.07 -6.21
C PRO A 216 -38.07 18.86 -6.78
N GLU A 217 -39.39 18.75 -6.56
CA GLU A 217 -40.22 17.67 -7.12
C GLU A 217 -40.24 17.62 -8.65
N SER A 218 -39.88 18.72 -9.32
CA SER A 218 -39.73 18.76 -10.78
C SER A 218 -38.45 18.06 -11.26
N VAL A 219 -37.51 17.73 -10.38
CA VAL A 219 -36.17 17.27 -10.73
C VAL A 219 -35.95 15.80 -10.34
N ARG A 220 -35.45 15.00 -11.29
CA ARG A 220 -34.81 13.72 -11.02
C ARG A 220 -33.30 13.94 -10.89
N SER A 221 -32.79 13.82 -9.68
CA SER A 221 -31.37 13.95 -9.33
C SER A 221 -30.78 12.59 -8.99
N GLU A 222 -29.87 12.09 -9.84
CA GLU A 222 -29.28 10.75 -9.75
C GLU A 222 -27.75 10.84 -9.89
N VAL A 223 -27.00 10.01 -9.15
CA VAL A 223 -25.56 9.85 -9.32
C VAL A 223 -25.27 8.45 -9.86
N VAL A 224 -24.52 8.37 -10.96
CA VAL A 224 -24.12 7.13 -11.62
C VAL A 224 -22.60 6.95 -11.54
N ALA A 225 -22.15 5.70 -11.57
CA ALA A 225 -20.74 5.35 -11.69
C ALA A 225 -20.38 5.06 -13.15
N GLU A 226 -19.24 5.57 -13.60
CA GLU A 226 -18.62 5.28 -14.90
C GLU A 226 -17.15 4.89 -14.68
N PRO A 227 -16.55 4.00 -15.49
CA PRO A 227 -15.11 3.70 -15.37
C PRO A 227 -14.26 4.96 -15.58
N VAL A 228 -13.15 5.08 -14.84
CA VAL A 228 -12.19 6.19 -14.97
C VAL A 228 -11.56 6.22 -16.38
N GLY A 229 -11.25 5.06 -16.96
CA GLY A 229 -10.85 4.92 -18.37
C GLY A 229 -9.80 3.84 -18.61
N VAL A 230 -8.60 4.27 -18.99
CA VAL A 230 -7.40 3.46 -19.12
C VAL A 230 -6.62 3.50 -17.81
N ALA A 231 -6.47 2.34 -17.16
CA ALA A 231 -5.83 2.19 -15.87
C ALA A 231 -4.49 1.43 -15.98
N VAL A 232 -3.39 2.09 -15.62
CA VAL A 232 -2.07 1.47 -15.49
C VAL A 232 -1.95 0.84 -14.09
N LEU A 233 -1.73 -0.48 -14.04
CA LEU A 233 -1.70 -1.27 -12.81
C LEU A 233 -0.27 -1.81 -12.59
N ILE A 234 0.41 -1.32 -11.56
CA ILE A 234 1.81 -1.66 -11.26
C ILE A 234 1.88 -2.38 -9.90
N SER A 235 2.33 -3.64 -9.90
CA SER A 235 2.44 -4.48 -8.71
C SER A 235 3.90 -4.73 -8.26
N PRO A 236 4.13 -4.95 -6.95
CA PRO A 236 5.42 -5.28 -6.37
C PRO A 236 5.76 -6.76 -6.56
N TRP A 237 6.93 -7.17 -6.07
CA TRP A 237 7.47 -8.51 -6.26
C TRP A 237 7.16 -9.52 -5.15
N ASN A 238 6.66 -9.08 -3.98
CA ASN A 238 6.52 -9.91 -2.79
C ASN A 238 5.25 -10.77 -2.79
N TYR A 239 4.13 -10.19 -3.21
CA TYR A 239 2.90 -10.94 -3.49
C TYR A 239 2.38 -10.59 -4.89
N PRO A 240 3.06 -10.99 -5.98
CA PRO A 240 2.76 -10.55 -7.34
C PRO A 240 1.32 -10.86 -7.74
N ILE A 241 0.86 -12.11 -7.54
CA ILE A 241 -0.52 -12.51 -7.83
C ILE A 241 -1.55 -11.74 -6.99
N LEU A 242 -1.33 -11.64 -5.67
CA LEU A 242 -2.22 -10.95 -4.74
C LEU A 242 -2.41 -9.48 -5.16
N GLN A 243 -1.30 -8.77 -5.31
CA GLN A 243 -1.27 -7.33 -5.52
C GLN A 243 -1.69 -6.91 -6.93
N ILE A 244 -1.55 -7.78 -7.94
CA ILE A 244 -2.15 -7.48 -9.25
C ILE A 244 -3.65 -7.79 -9.28
N CYS A 245 -4.12 -8.84 -8.58
CA CYS A 245 -5.54 -9.17 -8.52
C CYS A 245 -6.36 -8.17 -7.71
N TRP A 246 -5.79 -7.60 -6.64
CA TRP A 246 -6.40 -6.49 -5.88
C TRP A 246 -6.72 -5.28 -6.77
N LYS A 247 -5.93 -5.04 -7.82
CA LYS A 247 -6.10 -3.98 -8.82
C LYS A 247 -6.99 -4.40 -9.99
N LEU A 248 -6.83 -5.62 -10.49
CA LEU A 248 -7.55 -6.14 -11.66
C LEU A 248 -9.04 -6.31 -11.40
N ALA A 249 -9.43 -6.88 -10.27
CA ALA A 249 -10.83 -7.16 -9.97
C ALA A 249 -11.71 -5.88 -9.97
N PRO A 250 -11.38 -4.79 -9.23
CA PRO A 250 -12.17 -3.56 -9.27
C PRO A 250 -12.05 -2.81 -10.62
N ALA A 251 -10.90 -2.86 -11.31
CA ALA A 251 -10.76 -2.25 -12.64
C ALA A 251 -11.64 -2.92 -13.71
N LEU A 252 -11.71 -4.25 -13.71
CA LEU A 252 -12.42 -5.01 -14.74
C LEU A 252 -13.95 -5.05 -14.51
N ILE A 253 -14.43 -5.10 -13.27
CA ILE A 253 -15.88 -5.06 -12.99
C ILE A 253 -16.50 -3.71 -13.34
N THR A 254 -15.74 -2.62 -13.21
CA THR A 254 -16.16 -1.24 -13.54
C THR A 254 -16.07 -0.92 -15.03
N GLY A 255 -15.33 -1.72 -15.81
CA GLY A 255 -15.23 -1.59 -17.28
C GLY A 255 -14.02 -0.82 -17.79
N ASN A 256 -13.02 -0.56 -16.95
CA ASN A 256 -11.76 0.07 -17.37
C ASN A 256 -10.97 -0.84 -18.34
N ALA A 257 -10.15 -0.23 -19.20
CA ALA A 257 -9.12 -0.94 -19.95
C ALA A 257 -7.82 -0.93 -19.13
N VAL A 258 -7.16 -2.08 -18.94
CA VAL A 258 -6.02 -2.22 -18.02
C VAL A 258 -4.69 -2.43 -18.74
N ILE A 259 -3.66 -1.73 -18.28
CA ILE A 259 -2.25 -1.92 -18.69
C ILE A 259 -1.47 -2.42 -17.48
N ILE A 260 -1.11 -3.71 -17.52
CA ILE A 260 -0.51 -4.44 -16.41
C ILE A 260 1.02 -4.39 -16.51
N LYS A 261 1.71 -3.95 -15.45
CA LYS A 261 3.18 -4.09 -15.31
C LYS A 261 3.53 -4.74 -13.96
N PRO A 262 3.76 -6.07 -13.91
CA PRO A 262 4.30 -6.69 -12.70
C PRO A 262 5.74 -6.24 -12.45
N SER A 263 6.28 -6.55 -11.29
CA SER A 263 7.71 -6.35 -11.05
C SER A 263 8.55 -7.16 -12.03
N GLU A 264 9.62 -6.55 -12.53
CA GLU A 264 10.64 -7.17 -13.38
C GLU A 264 11.47 -8.27 -12.69
N VAL A 265 11.26 -8.49 -11.39
CA VAL A 265 11.84 -9.61 -10.64
C VAL A 265 10.96 -10.84 -10.73
N THR A 266 9.64 -10.66 -10.58
CA THR A 266 8.66 -11.75 -10.42
C THR A 266 7.39 -11.58 -11.28
N PRO A 267 7.50 -11.79 -12.61
CA PRO A 267 6.40 -11.59 -13.55
C PRO A 267 5.54 -12.85 -13.81
N LEU A 268 5.97 -14.05 -13.37
CA LEU A 268 5.51 -15.32 -13.94
C LEU A 268 4.05 -15.63 -13.63
N SER A 269 3.62 -15.42 -12.38
CA SER A 269 2.22 -15.61 -11.99
C SER A 269 1.29 -14.61 -12.68
N THR A 270 1.74 -13.38 -12.90
CA THR A 270 0.97 -12.34 -13.62
C THR A 270 0.82 -12.69 -15.11
N ILE A 271 1.83 -13.29 -15.75
CA ILE A 271 1.70 -13.85 -17.11
C ILE A 271 0.61 -14.93 -17.14
N HIS A 272 0.52 -15.80 -16.13
CA HIS A 272 -0.53 -16.83 -16.06
C HIS A 272 -1.92 -16.25 -15.81
N ILE A 273 -2.04 -15.28 -14.89
CA ILE A 273 -3.28 -14.52 -14.63
C ILE A 273 -3.85 -13.94 -15.92
N VAL A 274 -3.02 -13.36 -16.80
CA VAL A 274 -3.49 -12.81 -18.07
C VAL A 274 -4.05 -13.90 -19.00
N LYS A 275 -3.48 -15.11 -19.04
CA LYS A 275 -4.10 -16.25 -19.75
C LYS A 275 -5.48 -16.59 -19.17
N LEU A 276 -5.60 -16.61 -17.84
CA LEU A 276 -6.86 -16.93 -17.16
C LEU A 276 -7.94 -15.86 -17.35
N LEU A 277 -7.58 -14.58 -17.48
CA LEU A 277 -8.53 -13.53 -17.86
C LEU A 277 -9.08 -13.76 -19.27
N LEU A 278 -8.23 -14.17 -20.22
CA LEU A 278 -8.67 -14.50 -21.58
C LEU A 278 -9.56 -15.76 -21.58
N GLU A 279 -9.21 -16.78 -20.78
CA GLU A 279 -10.05 -17.97 -20.60
C GLU A 279 -11.36 -17.67 -19.84
N ALA A 280 -11.38 -16.68 -18.95
CA ALA A 280 -12.59 -16.14 -18.34
C ALA A 280 -13.47 -15.35 -19.33
N GLY A 281 -12.97 -15.09 -20.54
CA GLY A 281 -13.70 -14.41 -21.61
C GLY A 281 -13.72 -12.88 -21.49
N PHE A 282 -12.80 -12.28 -20.72
CA PHE A 282 -12.62 -10.83 -20.77
C PHE A 282 -12.17 -10.41 -22.18
N PRO A 283 -12.68 -9.29 -22.75
CA PRO A 283 -12.33 -8.88 -24.10
C PRO A 283 -10.82 -8.64 -24.26
N THR A 284 -10.23 -9.20 -25.32
CA THR A 284 -8.78 -9.19 -25.56
C THR A 284 -8.16 -7.79 -25.60
N GLY A 285 -8.89 -6.76 -26.06
CA GLY A 285 -8.39 -5.37 -26.07
C GLY A 285 -8.48 -4.66 -24.71
N SER A 286 -9.27 -5.17 -23.75
CA SER A 286 -9.39 -4.58 -22.41
C SER A 286 -8.17 -4.83 -21.52
N ILE A 287 -7.25 -5.69 -21.96
CA ILE A 287 -6.08 -6.14 -21.19
C ILE A 287 -4.82 -5.97 -22.03
N GLN A 288 -3.81 -5.33 -21.45
CA GLN A 288 -2.45 -5.25 -21.99
C GLN A 288 -1.46 -5.68 -20.90
N LEU A 289 -0.39 -6.40 -21.23
CA LEU A 289 0.65 -6.87 -20.30
C LEU A 289 2.04 -6.48 -20.80
N LEU A 290 2.79 -5.79 -19.94
CA LEU A 290 4.14 -5.32 -20.20
C LEU A 290 5.10 -5.81 -19.11
N THR A 291 5.91 -6.82 -19.43
CA THR A 291 7.04 -7.22 -18.58
C THR A 291 8.26 -6.36 -18.93
N ALA A 292 8.67 -5.46 -18.05
CA ALA A 292 9.86 -4.63 -18.22
C ALA A 292 10.32 -3.99 -16.90
N GLY A 293 11.59 -3.57 -16.84
CA GLY A 293 12.13 -2.74 -15.77
C GLY A 293 11.37 -1.42 -15.59
N GLY A 294 11.11 -1.02 -14.34
CA GLY A 294 10.35 0.20 -14.05
C GLY A 294 10.97 1.48 -14.63
N ALA A 295 12.30 1.50 -14.83
CA ALA A 295 13.04 2.61 -15.42
C ALA A 295 12.96 2.70 -16.96
N GLU A 296 12.53 1.64 -17.66
CA GLU A 296 12.46 1.60 -19.14
C GLU A 296 11.15 2.21 -19.66
N ILE A 297 10.02 1.87 -19.03
CA ILE A 297 8.67 2.24 -19.49
C ILE A 297 7.83 3.01 -18.47
N GLY A 298 8.30 3.17 -17.22
CA GLY A 298 7.48 3.72 -16.13
C GLY A 298 6.99 5.15 -16.34
N SER A 299 7.85 6.05 -16.83
CA SER A 299 7.44 7.43 -17.19
C SER A 299 6.47 7.42 -18.36
N ILE A 300 6.72 6.62 -19.40
CA ILE A 300 5.86 6.53 -20.60
C ILE A 300 4.42 6.16 -20.23
N LEU A 301 4.25 5.21 -19.31
CA LEU A 301 2.93 4.81 -18.80
C LEU A 301 2.29 5.86 -17.88
N THR A 302 3.08 6.55 -17.04
CA THR A 302 2.55 7.46 -16.00
C THR A 302 2.39 8.91 -16.46
N GLU A 303 3.06 9.32 -17.54
CA GLU A 303 3.06 10.70 -18.08
C GLU A 303 2.12 10.88 -19.27
N SER A 304 1.66 9.80 -19.91
CA SER A 304 0.74 9.88 -21.06
C SER A 304 -0.63 10.47 -20.69
N ASP A 305 -1.18 11.31 -21.58
CA ASP A 305 -2.57 11.82 -21.50
C ASP A 305 -3.63 10.74 -21.87
N ASP A 306 -3.21 9.62 -22.45
CA ASP A 306 -4.09 8.48 -22.81
C ASP A 306 -4.26 7.47 -21.66
N VAL A 307 -3.84 7.84 -20.44
CA VAL A 307 -3.97 7.05 -19.21
C VAL A 307 -4.72 7.91 -18.18
N ASP A 308 -5.82 7.40 -17.64
CA ASP A 308 -6.72 8.16 -16.76
C ASP A 308 -6.48 7.85 -15.28
N LEU A 309 -5.94 6.65 -14.99
CA LEU A 309 -5.57 6.18 -13.65
C LEU A 309 -4.21 5.48 -13.66
N VAL A 310 -3.40 5.72 -12.62
CA VAL A 310 -2.29 4.86 -12.23
C VAL A 310 -2.53 4.34 -10.82
N SER A 311 -2.52 3.02 -10.63
CA SER A 311 -2.44 2.38 -9.32
C SER A 311 -1.11 1.66 -9.18
N PHE A 312 -0.34 2.03 -8.16
CA PHE A 312 1.02 1.52 -7.91
C PHE A 312 1.14 0.97 -6.49
N THR A 313 1.65 -0.25 -6.33
CA THR A 313 2.13 -0.73 -5.03
C THR A 313 3.61 -1.07 -5.11
N GLY A 314 4.42 -0.57 -4.17
CA GLY A 314 5.88 -0.77 -4.15
C GLY A 314 6.63 0.28 -3.32
N GLY A 315 7.95 0.38 -3.46
CA GLY A 315 8.77 1.22 -2.57
C GLY A 315 8.49 2.73 -2.68
N LEU A 316 8.43 3.42 -1.52
CA LEU A 316 8.21 4.86 -1.33
C LEU A 316 8.89 5.77 -2.37
N GLN A 317 10.17 5.54 -2.69
CA GLN A 317 10.92 6.41 -3.60
C GLN A 317 10.48 6.27 -5.06
N THR A 318 9.98 5.10 -5.47
CA THR A 318 9.35 4.90 -6.78
C THR A 318 7.98 5.54 -6.80
N GLY A 319 7.18 5.35 -5.75
CA GLY A 319 5.87 6.00 -5.60
C GLY A 319 5.90 7.53 -5.71
N ARG A 320 6.89 8.17 -5.08
CA ARG A 320 7.15 9.62 -5.22
C ARG A 320 7.45 10.07 -6.65
N SER A 321 8.03 9.20 -7.47
CA SER A 321 8.25 9.50 -8.89
C SER A 321 6.99 9.28 -9.70
N VAL A 322 6.25 8.19 -9.45
CA VAL A 322 4.92 7.93 -10.05
C VAL A 322 3.97 9.11 -9.81
N ILE A 323 3.84 9.58 -8.57
CA ILE A 323 3.01 10.77 -8.24
C ILE A 323 3.44 12.00 -9.03
N ARG A 324 4.76 12.28 -9.13
CA ARG A 324 5.28 13.47 -9.84
C ARG A 324 4.98 13.43 -11.33
N SER A 325 5.08 12.26 -11.94
CA SER A 325 4.76 12.00 -13.35
C SER A 325 3.25 12.10 -13.62
N CYS A 326 2.42 11.51 -12.76
CA CYS A 326 0.95 11.61 -12.86
C CYS A 326 0.45 13.05 -12.72
N ALA A 327 1.09 13.85 -11.87
CA ALA A 327 0.73 15.25 -11.64
C ALA A 327 0.88 16.16 -12.86
N GLN A 328 1.51 15.73 -13.96
CA GLN A 328 1.57 16.52 -15.19
C GLN A 328 0.21 16.59 -15.92
N THR A 329 -0.61 15.54 -15.82
CA THR A 329 -1.90 15.44 -16.54
C THR A 329 -3.10 15.47 -15.59
N ILE A 330 -2.87 15.62 -14.29
CA ILE A 330 -3.89 15.57 -13.22
C ILE A 330 -4.67 14.23 -13.19
N LYS A 331 -4.11 13.16 -13.79
CA LYS A 331 -4.70 11.81 -13.77
C LYS A 331 -4.80 11.25 -12.35
N ARG A 332 -5.75 10.35 -12.11
CA ARG A 332 -5.91 9.71 -10.80
C ARG A 332 -4.66 8.87 -10.49
N CYS A 333 -4.16 8.97 -9.25
CA CYS A 333 -2.91 8.34 -8.85
C CYS A 333 -3.07 7.81 -7.42
N THR A 334 -3.15 6.49 -7.27
CA THR A 334 -3.17 5.80 -5.98
C THR A 334 -1.87 5.07 -5.77
N VAL A 335 -1.28 5.21 -4.57
CA VAL A 335 -0.04 4.52 -4.25
C VAL A 335 -0.06 3.86 -2.87
N GLU A 336 0.45 2.64 -2.78
CA GLU A 336 0.68 1.91 -1.53
C GLU A 336 2.18 1.62 -1.38
N LEU A 337 2.77 2.11 -0.28
CA LEU A 337 4.20 2.46 -0.22
C LEU A 337 5.00 1.82 0.92
N GLY A 338 4.46 0.76 1.53
CA GLY A 338 5.12 0.08 2.62
C GLY A 338 4.91 0.76 3.98
N GLY A 339 5.66 0.32 4.98
CA GLY A 339 5.42 0.71 6.36
C GLY A 339 6.60 0.53 7.31
N LYS A 340 6.43 1.07 8.52
CA LYS A 340 7.33 0.84 9.65
C LYS A 340 6.47 0.59 10.88
N ASN A 341 5.81 -0.56 10.82
CA ASN A 341 4.58 -0.89 11.52
C ASN A 341 4.88 -1.32 12.98
N PRO A 342 4.23 -0.71 13.99
CA PRO A 342 4.39 -1.09 15.37
C PRO A 342 3.55 -2.32 15.74
N ASN A 343 4.08 -3.14 16.63
CA ASN A 343 3.36 -4.16 17.38
C ASN A 343 3.53 -3.83 18.87
N ILE A 344 2.50 -3.23 19.47
CA ILE A 344 2.50 -2.78 20.87
C ILE A 344 2.08 -3.95 21.77
N VAL A 345 2.87 -4.27 22.79
CA VAL A 345 2.60 -5.39 23.70
C VAL A 345 2.63 -4.90 25.16
N PHE A 346 1.49 -4.98 25.83
CA PHE A 346 1.36 -4.72 27.26
C PHE A 346 1.71 -5.97 28.07
N GLY A 347 2.15 -5.80 29.32
CA GLY A 347 2.57 -6.87 30.23
C GLY A 347 1.43 -7.74 30.77
N ASP A 348 0.18 -7.41 30.46
CA ASP A 348 -0.99 -8.20 30.87
C ASP A 348 -1.35 -9.34 29.90
N VAL A 349 -0.67 -9.47 28.75
CA VAL A 349 -0.87 -10.52 27.74
C VAL A 349 -0.53 -11.93 28.22
N ASP A 350 -0.83 -12.95 27.41
CA ASP A 350 -0.19 -14.26 27.56
C ASP A 350 1.17 -14.25 26.86
N LEU A 351 2.21 -14.74 27.52
CA LEU A 351 3.59 -14.65 27.04
C LEU A 351 3.83 -15.51 25.79
N GLU A 352 3.27 -16.72 25.71
CA GLU A 352 3.48 -17.60 24.56
C GLU A 352 2.71 -17.10 23.33
N ILE A 353 1.50 -16.58 23.53
CA ILE A 353 0.72 -15.91 22.46
C ILE A 353 1.46 -14.66 21.95
N ALA A 354 2.07 -13.88 22.84
CA ALA A 354 2.85 -12.71 22.45
C ALA A 354 4.14 -13.08 21.71
N ILE A 355 4.88 -14.11 22.17
CA ILE A 355 6.06 -14.64 21.48
C ILE A 355 5.68 -15.09 20.07
N ASP A 356 4.59 -15.85 19.92
CA ASP A 356 4.13 -16.31 18.61
C ASP A 356 3.73 -15.15 17.70
N THR A 357 2.83 -14.28 18.17
CA THR A 357 2.30 -13.16 17.39
C THR A 357 3.40 -12.21 16.93
N VAL A 358 4.37 -11.89 17.79
CA VAL A 358 5.53 -11.05 17.43
C VAL A 358 6.45 -11.74 16.42
N THR A 359 6.75 -13.03 16.63
CA THR A 359 7.62 -13.81 15.72
C THR A 359 7.01 -13.89 14.31
N THR A 360 5.74 -14.28 14.23
CA THR A 360 5.01 -14.45 12.97
C THR A 360 4.86 -13.11 12.24
N ALA A 361 4.55 -12.02 12.96
CA ALA A 361 4.38 -10.69 12.38
C ALA A 361 5.62 -10.11 11.69
N VAL A 362 6.82 -10.60 11.99
CA VAL A 362 8.10 -10.06 11.48
C VAL A 362 8.89 -11.02 10.59
N PHE A 363 8.71 -12.35 10.73
CA PHE A 363 9.51 -13.34 9.99
C PHE A 363 8.75 -14.11 8.89
N VAL A 364 7.41 -14.03 8.81
CA VAL A 364 6.65 -14.56 7.66
C VAL A 364 7.09 -13.90 6.35
N HIS A 365 7.12 -14.65 5.25
CA HIS A 365 7.74 -14.29 3.96
C HIS A 365 9.14 -13.65 4.08
N SER A 366 9.92 -14.10 5.08
CA SER A 366 11.19 -13.49 5.50
C SER A 366 11.11 -11.97 5.67
N GLY A 367 10.02 -11.48 6.25
CA GLY A 367 9.76 -10.08 6.56
C GLY A 367 9.49 -9.18 5.33
N GLN A 368 9.26 -9.77 4.15
CA GLN A 368 9.03 -9.06 2.89
C GLN A 368 7.56 -8.60 2.74
N VAL A 369 6.99 -8.08 3.82
CA VAL A 369 5.57 -7.70 3.92
C VAL A 369 5.47 -6.22 4.28
N CYS A 370 4.71 -5.45 3.50
CA CYS A 370 4.52 -4.00 3.71
C CYS A 370 3.99 -3.65 5.11
N SER A 371 3.15 -4.51 5.67
CA SER A 371 2.56 -4.40 7.01
C SER A 371 3.35 -5.10 8.12
N SER A 372 4.51 -5.70 7.82
CA SER A 372 5.34 -6.46 8.77
C SER A 372 5.62 -5.68 10.07
N GLY A 373 5.40 -6.33 11.20
CA GLY A 373 5.51 -5.79 12.57
C GLY A 373 6.94 -5.59 13.06
N THR A 374 7.77 -4.94 12.24
CA THR A 374 9.21 -4.78 12.46
C THR A 374 9.59 -3.91 13.67
N ARG A 375 8.65 -3.24 14.34
CA ARG A 375 8.86 -2.53 15.61
C ARG A 375 8.05 -3.18 16.74
N LEU A 376 8.71 -3.96 17.60
CA LEU A 376 8.12 -4.35 18.88
C LEU A 376 8.22 -3.15 19.83
N ILE A 377 7.10 -2.72 20.40
CA ILE A 377 7.01 -1.68 21.43
C ILE A 377 6.42 -2.35 22.67
N VAL A 378 7.26 -2.64 23.68
CA VAL A 378 6.89 -3.57 24.78
C VAL A 378 6.99 -2.93 26.16
N GLU A 379 6.06 -3.28 27.04
CA GLU A 379 6.02 -2.87 28.45
C GLU A 379 7.19 -3.50 29.24
N GLU A 380 7.89 -2.70 30.06
CA GLU A 380 9.13 -3.09 30.73
C GLU A 380 9.03 -4.39 31.54
N SER A 381 7.92 -4.61 32.25
CA SER A 381 7.65 -5.82 33.05
C SER A 381 7.62 -7.15 32.28
N ILE A 382 7.33 -7.17 30.98
CA ILE A 382 7.35 -8.38 30.14
C ILE A 382 8.51 -8.41 29.14
N ALA A 383 9.16 -7.27 28.90
CA ALA A 383 10.11 -7.06 27.81
C ALA A 383 11.22 -8.12 27.70
N ASP A 384 11.97 -8.38 28.78
CA ASP A 384 13.11 -9.31 28.73
C ASP A 384 12.67 -10.76 28.48
N ALA A 385 11.51 -11.18 29.01
CA ALA A 385 10.96 -12.52 28.79
C ALA A 385 10.44 -12.70 27.35
N LEU A 386 9.69 -11.73 26.84
CA LEU A 386 9.17 -11.73 25.48
C LEU A 386 10.31 -11.72 24.45
N VAL A 387 11.31 -10.85 24.63
CA VAL A 387 12.46 -10.75 23.71
C VAL A 387 13.29 -12.04 23.73
N ALA A 388 13.54 -12.63 24.91
CA ALA A 388 14.23 -13.91 25.01
C ALA A 388 13.47 -15.04 24.29
N GLY A 389 12.15 -15.11 24.44
CA GLY A 389 11.29 -16.07 23.76
C GLY A 389 11.29 -15.89 22.23
N VAL A 390 11.13 -14.65 21.75
CA VAL A 390 11.19 -14.33 20.31
C VAL A 390 12.57 -14.67 19.71
N VAL A 391 13.67 -14.37 20.40
CA VAL A 391 15.02 -14.77 19.96
C VAL A 391 15.15 -16.30 19.92
N ALA A 392 14.68 -17.01 20.94
CA ALA A 392 14.73 -18.47 21.01
C ALA A 392 13.83 -19.17 19.99
N LYS A 393 12.77 -18.51 19.49
CA LYS A 393 11.95 -18.98 18.36
C LYS A 393 12.59 -18.62 17.02
N ALA A 394 13.05 -17.38 16.84
CA ALA A 394 13.73 -16.89 15.63
C ALA A 394 14.96 -17.73 15.24
N GLN A 395 15.75 -18.18 16.23
CA GLN A 395 16.90 -19.07 16.03
C GLN A 395 16.54 -20.50 15.58
N LYS A 396 15.26 -20.89 15.66
CA LYS A 396 14.77 -22.24 15.31
C LYS A 396 13.94 -22.26 14.02
N ILE A 397 13.64 -21.11 13.41
CA ILE A 397 12.81 -21.03 12.20
C ILE A 397 13.46 -21.84 11.08
N VAL A 398 12.71 -22.80 10.54
CA VAL A 398 13.18 -23.72 9.50
C VAL A 398 13.12 -23.01 8.15
N MET A 399 14.23 -22.38 7.77
CA MET A 399 14.39 -21.82 6.42
C MET A 399 14.70 -22.93 5.41
N GLY A 400 14.08 -22.87 4.22
CA GLY A 400 14.30 -23.91 3.21
C GLY A 400 13.72 -23.61 1.83
N ASN A 401 13.65 -24.65 0.99
CA ASN A 401 12.95 -24.58 -0.29
C ASN A 401 11.45 -24.49 -0.04
N GLY A 402 10.75 -23.53 -0.65
CA GLY A 402 9.32 -23.35 -0.42
C GLY A 402 8.43 -24.56 -0.79
N LEU A 403 8.95 -25.51 -1.59
CA LEU A 403 8.28 -26.77 -1.90
C LEU A 403 8.52 -27.89 -0.87
N ASP A 404 9.44 -27.74 0.07
CA ASP A 404 9.57 -28.66 1.22
C ASP A 404 8.53 -28.28 2.29
N PRO A 405 7.60 -29.18 2.67
CA PRO A 405 6.57 -28.89 3.67
C PRO A 405 7.11 -28.66 5.10
N LYS A 406 8.42 -28.77 5.32
CA LYS A 406 9.08 -28.37 6.57
C LYS A 406 9.55 -26.91 6.58
N SER A 407 9.59 -26.23 5.44
CA SER A 407 10.03 -24.84 5.36
C SER A 407 8.98 -23.92 5.97
N GLU A 408 9.35 -23.19 7.01
CA GLU A 408 8.53 -22.17 7.68
C GLU A 408 8.72 -20.79 7.04
N THR A 409 9.84 -20.56 6.33
CA THR A 409 10.04 -19.38 5.48
C THR A 409 11.10 -19.64 4.39
N GLY A 410 11.11 -18.77 3.36
CA GLY A 410 11.99 -18.83 2.21
C GLY A 410 13.13 -17.78 2.20
N PRO A 411 13.88 -17.68 1.09
CA PRO A 411 14.91 -16.65 0.87
C PRO A 411 14.32 -15.25 0.63
N LEU A 412 15.19 -14.24 0.58
CA LEU A 412 14.83 -12.93 0.03
C LEU A 412 14.70 -12.99 -1.50
N VAL A 413 13.86 -12.17 -2.11
CA VAL A 413 13.52 -12.28 -3.54
C VAL A 413 14.70 -12.13 -4.51
N SER A 414 15.79 -11.47 -4.11
CA SER A 414 16.91 -11.19 -5.02
C SER A 414 18.22 -10.86 -4.31
N ALA A 415 19.35 -11.11 -4.98
CA ALA A 415 20.68 -10.67 -4.53
C ALA A 415 20.75 -9.15 -4.27
N ALA A 416 20.07 -8.34 -5.09
CA ALA A 416 20.03 -6.88 -4.92
C ALA A 416 19.27 -6.45 -3.64
N HIS A 417 18.20 -7.16 -3.28
CA HIS A 417 17.50 -6.92 -2.02
C HIS A 417 18.31 -7.45 -0.82
N LEU A 418 18.92 -8.64 -0.93
CA LEU A 418 19.85 -9.17 0.07
C LEU A 418 20.99 -8.20 0.40
N ASP A 419 21.57 -7.53 -0.60
CA ASP A 419 22.62 -6.54 -0.36
C ASP A 419 22.10 -5.22 0.27
N LYS A 420 20.83 -4.84 0.03
CA LYS A 420 20.12 -3.79 0.80
C LYS A 420 19.95 -4.22 2.27
N VAL A 421 19.57 -5.48 2.52
CA VAL A 421 19.41 -6.02 3.88
C VAL A 421 20.74 -6.01 4.66
N LYS A 422 21.86 -6.37 4.01
CA LYS A 422 23.19 -6.27 4.62
C LYS A 422 23.56 -4.85 5.04
N SER A 423 23.20 -3.81 4.26
CA SER A 423 23.53 -2.42 4.63
C SER A 423 22.76 -1.94 5.85
N PHE A 424 21.53 -2.41 6.06
CA PHE A 424 20.76 -2.12 7.29
C PHE A 424 21.43 -2.70 8.55
N ILE A 425 22.12 -3.84 8.46
CA ILE A 425 22.86 -4.38 9.62
C ILE A 425 24.08 -3.52 9.96
N SER A 426 24.83 -3.03 8.97
CA SER A 426 25.92 -2.07 9.21
C SER A 426 25.40 -0.78 9.84
N MET A 427 24.34 -0.21 9.26
CA MET A 427 23.63 0.97 9.76
C MET A 427 23.17 0.81 11.22
N ALA A 428 22.56 -0.32 11.58
CA ALA A 428 22.11 -0.58 12.94
C ALA A 428 23.27 -0.70 13.95
N LYS A 429 24.40 -1.28 13.52
CA LYS A 429 25.62 -1.38 14.34
C LYS A 429 26.34 -0.02 14.50
N GLU A 430 26.35 0.81 13.46
CA GLU A 430 26.81 2.21 13.52
C GLU A 430 25.96 3.04 14.49
N ASP A 431 24.63 2.82 14.51
CA ASP A 431 23.69 3.50 15.40
C ASP A 431 23.70 2.97 16.85
N GLY A 432 24.44 1.90 17.14
CA GLY A 432 24.59 1.33 18.48
C GLY A 432 23.50 0.33 18.92
N ALA A 433 22.69 -0.20 18.00
CA ALA A 433 21.66 -1.18 18.31
C ALA A 433 22.23 -2.54 18.77
N VAL A 434 21.63 -3.16 19.79
CA VAL A 434 22.14 -4.41 20.38
C VAL A 434 21.61 -5.63 19.61
N LEU A 435 22.45 -6.21 18.75
CA LEU A 435 22.14 -7.43 18.00
C LEU A 435 22.09 -8.66 18.92
N LEU A 436 20.92 -9.31 19.02
CA LEU A 436 20.74 -10.52 19.84
C LEU A 436 20.84 -11.83 19.03
N CYS A 437 20.38 -11.83 17.78
CA CYS A 437 20.51 -12.97 16.86
C CYS A 437 20.51 -12.54 15.40
N GLY A 438 20.97 -13.42 14.50
CA GLY A 438 20.95 -13.20 13.06
C GLY A 438 21.99 -12.19 12.58
N GLY A 439 21.54 -11.20 11.80
CA GLY A 439 22.39 -10.15 11.21
C GLY A 439 23.40 -10.66 10.17
N THR A 440 23.20 -11.87 9.65
CA THR A 440 24.11 -12.58 8.74
C THR A 440 23.33 -13.51 7.79
N GLN A 441 24.00 -14.01 6.74
CA GLN A 441 23.51 -15.16 5.95
C GLN A 441 23.84 -16.47 6.68
N PRO A 442 23.16 -17.59 6.38
CA PRO A 442 23.54 -18.93 6.89
C PRO A 442 25.02 -19.28 6.60
N ASP A 443 25.69 -19.99 7.52
CA ASP A 443 27.07 -20.46 7.30
C ASP A 443 27.10 -21.57 6.22
N PRO A 444 27.84 -21.40 5.11
CA PRO A 444 27.98 -22.42 4.07
C PRO A 444 28.53 -23.78 4.56
N LYS A 445 29.11 -23.85 5.76
CA LYS A 445 29.59 -25.10 6.38
C LYS A 445 28.49 -25.90 7.07
N THR A 446 27.45 -25.24 7.59
CA THR A 446 26.33 -25.92 8.29
C THR A 446 25.07 -25.95 7.46
N HIS A 447 24.91 -25.02 6.52
CA HIS A 447 23.77 -24.90 5.60
C HIS A 447 24.21 -24.69 4.14
N PRO A 448 24.93 -25.66 3.52
CA PRO A 448 25.48 -25.53 2.17
C PRO A 448 24.42 -25.41 1.06
N GLU A 449 23.19 -25.83 1.33
CA GLU A 449 22.01 -25.58 0.49
C GLU A 449 21.51 -24.13 0.61
N LEU A 450 21.27 -23.62 1.83
CA LEU A 450 20.80 -22.24 2.02
C LEU A 450 21.83 -21.19 1.61
N ALA A 451 23.12 -21.52 1.65
CA ALA A 451 24.19 -20.62 1.21
C ALA A 451 24.24 -20.34 -0.31
N LYS A 452 23.45 -21.06 -1.12
CA LYS A 452 23.32 -20.81 -2.58
C LYS A 452 22.28 -19.72 -2.87
N GLY A 453 21.20 -19.73 -2.11
CA GLY A 453 20.09 -18.78 -2.25
C GLY A 453 20.33 -17.45 -1.57
N TYR A 454 19.33 -16.58 -1.66
CA TYR A 454 19.39 -15.25 -1.08
C TYR A 454 18.86 -15.22 0.37
N PHE A 455 19.17 -16.26 1.14
CA PHE A 455 18.73 -16.41 2.53
C PHE A 455 19.42 -15.41 3.46
N PHE A 456 18.66 -14.94 4.46
CA PHE A 456 19.14 -14.06 5.52
C PHE A 456 18.51 -14.48 6.86
N LEU A 457 19.33 -14.59 7.92
CA LEU A 457 18.87 -15.14 9.19
C LEU A 457 17.87 -14.20 9.91
N PRO A 458 16.82 -14.74 10.56
CA PRO A 458 15.95 -14.00 11.48
C PRO A 458 16.75 -13.18 12.49
N THR A 459 16.56 -11.87 12.43
CA THR A 459 17.40 -10.87 13.11
C THR A 459 16.60 -10.11 14.16
N VAL A 460 17.15 -9.99 15.37
CA VAL A 460 16.54 -9.20 16.46
C VAL A 460 17.57 -8.20 17.00
N PHE A 461 17.18 -6.92 17.03
CA PHE A 461 17.89 -5.86 17.75
C PHE A 461 17.07 -5.41 18.96
N ASP A 462 17.65 -5.47 20.16
CA ASP A 462 17.07 -4.93 21.41
C ASP A 462 17.67 -3.56 21.76
N ARG A 463 17.00 -2.85 22.69
CA ARG A 463 17.40 -1.53 23.22
C ARG A 463 17.58 -0.48 22.13
N CYS A 464 16.74 -0.57 21.10
CA CYS A 464 16.71 0.43 20.04
C CYS A 464 16.09 1.72 20.58
N THR A 465 16.53 2.88 20.08
CA THR A 465 15.85 4.15 20.34
C THR A 465 15.23 4.70 19.06
N ARG A 466 14.19 5.51 19.26
CA ARG A 466 13.53 6.35 18.26
C ARG A 466 14.46 7.26 17.42
N GLU A 467 15.76 7.36 17.73
CA GLU A 467 16.77 8.09 16.94
C GLU A 467 17.36 7.24 15.82
N MET A 468 17.47 5.92 16.04
CA MET A 468 18.19 5.01 15.16
C MET A 468 17.50 4.88 13.79
N ARG A 469 18.30 4.84 12.73
CA ARG A 469 17.83 4.71 11.34
C ARG A 469 17.06 3.39 11.14
N ILE A 470 17.51 2.31 11.79
CA ILE A 470 16.85 0.98 11.76
C ILE A 470 15.43 0.97 12.35
N VAL A 471 15.10 1.91 13.25
CA VAL A 471 13.74 2.12 13.80
C VAL A 471 12.88 2.99 12.88
N ARG A 472 13.50 3.86 12.08
CA ARG A 472 12.81 4.86 11.23
C ARG A 472 12.59 4.41 9.79
N GLU A 473 13.42 3.52 9.28
CA GLU A 473 13.42 3.09 7.88
C GLU A 473 12.77 1.71 7.68
N GLU A 474 12.16 1.51 6.51
CA GLU A 474 11.59 0.24 6.09
C GLU A 474 12.71 -0.70 5.59
N THR A 475 12.97 -1.73 6.39
CA THR A 475 13.92 -2.81 6.07
C THR A 475 13.39 -3.72 4.96
N PHE A 476 12.12 -4.15 5.10
CA PHE A 476 11.42 -5.09 4.22
C PHE A 476 12.10 -6.48 4.21
N ALA A 477 12.44 -6.97 5.40
CA ALA A 477 13.40 -8.03 5.66
C ALA A 477 13.16 -8.65 7.05
N PRO A 478 13.76 -9.80 7.41
CA PRO A 478 13.46 -10.49 8.67
C PRO A 478 14.25 -9.85 9.82
N ILE A 479 13.93 -8.59 10.13
CA ILE A 479 14.61 -7.75 11.12
C ILE A 479 13.57 -7.12 12.05
N LEU A 480 13.59 -7.52 13.32
CA LEU A 480 12.85 -6.92 14.41
C LEU A 480 13.72 -5.89 15.15
N THR A 481 13.16 -4.72 15.44
CA THR A 481 13.71 -3.74 16.40
C THR A 481 12.81 -3.64 17.62
N VAL A 482 13.38 -3.66 18.82
CA VAL A 482 12.64 -3.56 20.08
C VAL A 482 12.87 -2.22 20.76
N GLU A 483 11.78 -1.53 21.04
CA GLU A 483 11.67 -0.34 21.89
C GLU A 483 10.86 -0.70 23.15
N ARG A 484 11.11 -0.01 24.27
CA ARG A 484 10.47 -0.31 25.56
C ARG A 484 9.74 0.91 26.11
N PHE A 485 8.61 0.70 26.79
CA PHE A 485 7.88 1.71 27.55
C PHE A 485 7.60 1.24 28.98
N LYS A 486 7.39 2.18 29.90
CA LYS A 486 7.24 1.90 31.33
C LYS A 486 5.93 1.20 31.65
N ASP A 487 5.94 0.45 32.75
CA ASP A 487 4.74 -0.18 33.29
C ASP A 487 3.60 0.85 33.49
N GLY A 488 2.44 0.59 32.90
CA GLY A 488 1.26 1.44 32.90
C GLY A 488 1.27 2.65 31.94
N ASP A 489 2.35 2.90 31.19
CA ASP A 489 2.51 4.12 30.37
C ASP A 489 1.86 4.01 28.97
N GLU A 490 0.52 3.86 28.96
CA GLU A 490 -0.32 3.79 27.75
C GLU A 490 -0.10 4.99 26.80
N GLU A 491 0.13 6.19 27.36
CA GLU A 491 0.41 7.41 26.61
C GLU A 491 1.73 7.31 25.84
N HIS A 492 2.80 6.85 26.48
CA HIS A 492 4.10 6.70 25.83
C HIS A 492 4.11 5.57 24.79
N ALA A 493 3.39 4.47 25.04
CA ALA A 493 3.18 3.42 24.04
C ALA A 493 2.50 3.96 22.76
N ILE A 494 1.44 4.76 22.92
CA ILE A 494 0.73 5.43 21.82
C ILE A 494 1.62 6.47 21.12
N PHE A 495 2.48 7.18 21.85
CA PHE A 495 3.47 8.09 21.26
C PHE A 495 4.48 7.34 20.38
N LEU A 496 5.09 6.26 20.88
CA LEU A 496 6.06 5.46 20.13
C LEU A 496 5.43 4.81 18.88
N GLY A 497 4.21 4.27 19.01
CA GLY A 497 3.46 3.70 17.89
C GLY A 497 3.05 4.71 16.81
N ASN A 498 3.04 6.01 17.15
CA ASN A 498 2.85 7.12 16.21
C ASN A 498 4.16 7.82 15.80
N ASP A 499 5.32 7.49 16.39
CA ASP A 499 6.61 8.07 16.03
C ASP A 499 7.16 7.43 14.76
N THR A 500 6.48 7.68 13.65
CA THR A 500 6.86 7.23 12.31
C THR A 500 6.31 8.21 11.28
N LYS A 501 6.91 8.23 10.09
CA LYS A 501 6.38 8.99 8.94
C LYS A 501 5.44 8.14 8.09
N TYR A 502 5.44 6.82 8.31
CA TYR A 502 4.53 5.85 7.70
C TYR A 502 3.22 5.77 8.50
N GLY A 503 2.31 4.92 8.04
CA GLY A 503 1.02 4.72 8.70
C GLY A 503 0.18 3.63 8.05
N LEU A 504 0.80 2.51 7.64
CA LEU A 504 0.08 1.43 6.96
C LEU A 504 -0.72 0.59 7.94
N ALA A 505 -0.02 -0.15 8.82
CA ALA A 505 -0.64 -1.04 9.77
C ALA A 505 -0.01 -0.94 11.17
N ALA A 506 -0.75 -1.36 12.18
CA ALA A 506 -0.27 -1.52 13.55
C ALA A 506 -0.95 -2.70 14.24
N GLY A 507 -0.35 -3.19 15.32
CA GLY A 507 -0.97 -4.13 16.25
C GLY A 507 -0.90 -3.62 17.69
N VAL A 508 -1.88 -4.01 18.50
CA VAL A 508 -1.87 -3.85 19.96
C VAL A 508 -2.32 -5.15 20.63
N GLN A 509 -1.57 -5.59 21.64
CA GLN A 509 -1.82 -6.81 22.39
C GLN A 509 -1.98 -6.47 23.89
N SER A 510 -3.15 -6.79 24.46
CA SER A 510 -3.50 -6.60 25.87
C SER A 510 -4.74 -7.43 26.23
N LYS A 511 -4.81 -8.02 27.44
CA LYS A 511 -6.04 -8.71 27.90
C LYS A 511 -7.14 -7.70 28.27
N ASP A 512 -6.76 -6.49 28.66
CA ASP A 512 -7.63 -5.32 28.76
C ASP A 512 -8.09 -4.88 27.35
N THR A 513 -9.21 -5.43 26.89
CA THR A 513 -9.81 -5.10 25.58
C THR A 513 -10.22 -3.62 25.49
N ALA A 514 -10.50 -2.95 26.60
CA ALA A 514 -10.79 -1.51 26.60
C ALA A 514 -9.51 -0.69 26.35
N ARG A 515 -8.33 -1.16 26.78
CA ARG A 515 -7.02 -0.58 26.44
C ARG A 515 -6.64 -0.83 24.99
N ALA A 516 -6.81 -2.06 24.50
CA ALA A 516 -6.59 -2.36 23.09
C ALA A 516 -7.41 -1.42 22.18
N GLU A 517 -8.68 -1.20 22.50
CA GLU A 517 -9.56 -0.27 21.77
C GLU A 517 -9.15 1.22 21.92
N ARG A 518 -8.79 1.67 23.13
CA ARG A 518 -8.28 3.05 23.36
C ARG A 518 -7.01 3.34 22.56
N VAL A 519 -6.06 2.41 22.59
CA VAL A 519 -4.79 2.49 21.86
C VAL A 519 -5.06 2.46 20.36
N ALA A 520 -5.85 1.50 19.87
CA ALA A 520 -6.15 1.36 18.45
C ALA A 520 -6.80 2.62 17.84
N ARG A 521 -7.75 3.24 18.54
CA ARG A 521 -8.39 4.51 18.12
C ARG A 521 -7.44 5.71 18.07
N ARG A 522 -6.26 5.62 18.67
CA ARG A 522 -5.25 6.70 18.75
C ARG A 522 -4.01 6.45 17.91
N LEU A 523 -3.89 5.27 17.30
CA LEU A 523 -2.85 4.93 16.34
C LEU A 523 -3.23 5.44 14.94
N ARG A 524 -2.34 6.21 14.30
CA ARG A 524 -2.57 6.84 12.99
C ARG A 524 -2.17 5.92 11.83
N HIS A 525 -2.73 4.71 11.82
CA HIS A 525 -2.47 3.69 10.80
C HIS A 525 -3.76 3.27 10.10
N GLY A 526 -3.67 2.82 8.85
CA GLY A 526 -4.81 2.42 8.03
C GLY A 526 -5.52 1.15 8.52
N THR A 527 -4.77 0.21 9.08
CA THR A 527 -5.29 -1.00 9.73
C THR A 527 -4.69 -1.12 11.13
N VAL A 528 -5.51 -1.45 12.14
CA VAL A 528 -5.02 -1.73 13.49
C VAL A 528 -5.61 -3.04 14.00
N TRP A 529 -4.74 -4.02 14.25
CA TRP A 529 -5.11 -5.30 14.84
C TRP A 529 -5.13 -5.22 16.37
N GLN A 530 -6.11 -5.88 16.99
CA GLN A 530 -6.19 -6.03 18.44
C GLN A 530 -6.07 -7.53 18.77
N ASN A 531 -5.07 -7.91 19.58
CA ASN A 531 -4.78 -9.30 19.96
C ASN A 531 -4.58 -10.28 18.78
N THR A 532 -4.11 -9.77 17.63
CA THR A 532 -3.73 -10.54 16.44
C THR A 532 -2.79 -9.68 15.57
N TYR A 533 -2.33 -10.18 14.42
CA TYR A 533 -1.53 -9.42 13.46
C TYR A 533 -1.67 -9.95 12.03
N GLY A 534 -1.47 -9.10 11.01
CA GLY A 534 -1.29 -9.50 9.60
C GLY A 534 -2.56 -9.78 8.79
N ALA A 535 -3.65 -10.22 9.42
CA ALA A 535 -4.87 -10.63 8.72
C ALA A 535 -5.60 -9.47 7.99
N TYR A 536 -6.05 -9.71 6.75
CA TYR A 536 -6.90 -8.81 5.98
C TYR A 536 -8.16 -9.53 5.46
N THR A 537 -9.04 -8.82 4.77
CA THR A 537 -10.19 -9.39 4.06
C THR A 537 -10.55 -8.50 2.87
N PRO A 538 -10.98 -9.06 1.71
CA PRO A 538 -11.39 -8.24 0.57
C PRO A 538 -12.56 -7.29 0.86
N ARG A 539 -13.32 -7.51 1.94
CA ARG A 539 -14.46 -6.69 2.36
C ARG A 539 -14.11 -5.47 3.22
N ALA A 540 -12.84 -5.22 3.51
CA ALA A 540 -12.39 -4.08 4.32
C ALA A 540 -11.31 -3.28 3.58
N GLU A 541 -11.32 -1.96 3.72
CA GLU A 541 -10.37 -1.06 3.09
C GLU A 541 -8.94 -1.26 3.61
N TRP A 542 -8.03 -1.61 2.70
CA TRP A 542 -6.60 -1.62 2.92
C TRP A 542 -5.96 -0.32 2.42
N GLY A 543 -5.05 0.27 3.19
CA GLY A 543 -4.12 1.27 2.65
C GLY A 543 -3.62 2.32 3.64
N GLY A 544 -2.62 3.08 3.21
CA GLY A 544 -1.77 3.89 4.09
C GLY A 544 -2.36 5.18 4.68
N PHE A 545 -1.72 5.64 5.75
CA PHE A 545 -1.65 7.03 6.21
C PHE A 545 -0.22 7.57 5.99
N GLY A 546 -0.06 8.89 5.90
CA GLY A 546 1.27 9.53 5.88
C GLY A 546 2.09 9.16 4.63
N LEU A 547 3.31 8.66 4.82
CA LEU A 547 4.15 8.17 3.70
C LEU A 547 3.78 6.77 3.20
N SER A 548 2.84 6.07 3.85
CA SER A 548 2.45 4.71 3.45
C SER A 548 1.51 4.65 2.25
N GLY A 549 0.83 5.74 1.88
CA GLY A 549 0.01 5.74 0.67
C GLY A 549 -1.01 6.86 0.55
N ASN A 550 -1.73 6.84 -0.57
CA ASN A 550 -2.94 7.63 -0.81
C ASN A 550 -3.97 6.82 -1.62
N GLY A 551 -5.25 6.94 -1.25
CA GLY A 551 -6.33 6.08 -1.75
C GLY A 551 -6.52 4.83 -0.90
N ARG A 552 -7.32 3.87 -1.39
CA ARG A 552 -7.49 2.53 -0.77
C ARG A 552 -7.54 1.42 -1.81
N GLU A 553 -7.11 0.23 -1.43
CA GLU A 553 -7.43 -1.03 -2.11
C GLU A 553 -8.38 -1.85 -1.24
N LEU A 554 -9.09 -2.82 -1.82
CA LEU A 554 -10.10 -3.64 -1.13
C LEU A 554 -11.29 -2.83 -0.54
N GLY A 555 -12.32 -3.53 -0.06
CA GLY A 555 -13.54 -2.92 0.48
C GLY A 555 -14.37 -2.20 -0.57
N GLU A 556 -15.31 -1.36 -0.13
CA GLU A 556 -16.09 -0.52 -1.04
C GLU A 556 -15.22 0.63 -1.60
N LYS A 557 -14.20 1.09 -0.87
CA LYS A 557 -13.33 2.19 -1.35
C LYS A 557 -12.26 1.78 -2.35
N GLY A 558 -11.81 0.53 -2.34
CA GLY A 558 -11.03 -0.04 -3.44
C GLY A 558 -11.79 -0.11 -4.77
N LEU A 559 -13.13 -0.06 -4.75
CA LEU A 559 -13.95 0.07 -5.96
C LEU A 559 -14.10 1.53 -6.41
N ASP A 560 -14.30 2.46 -5.46
CA ASP A 560 -14.41 3.91 -5.73
C ASP A 560 -13.18 4.43 -6.52
N GLU A 561 -11.98 3.89 -6.30
CA GLU A 561 -10.76 4.30 -7.02
C GLU A 561 -10.81 4.05 -8.54
N TYR A 562 -11.69 3.16 -9.03
CA TYR A 562 -11.80 2.80 -10.44
C TYR A 562 -13.03 3.39 -11.15
N ILE A 563 -13.79 4.26 -10.46
CA ILE A 563 -14.96 4.95 -11.02
C ILE A 563 -14.90 6.48 -10.89
N GLU A 564 -15.47 7.17 -11.87
CA GLU A 564 -15.93 8.55 -11.76
C GLU A 564 -17.42 8.61 -11.41
N LEU A 565 -17.80 9.57 -10.55
CA LEU A 565 -19.18 9.75 -10.09
C LEU A 565 -19.86 10.90 -10.83
N LYS A 566 -20.69 10.57 -11.83
CA LYS A 566 -21.42 11.56 -12.64
C LYS A 566 -22.76 11.90 -12.01
N HIS A 567 -22.98 13.19 -11.72
CA HIS A 567 -24.28 13.72 -11.30
C HIS A 567 -25.15 14.06 -12.52
N MET A 568 -26.34 13.46 -12.57
CA MET A 568 -27.37 13.72 -13.57
C MET A 568 -28.54 14.47 -12.92
N TYR A 569 -28.68 15.76 -13.24
CA TYR A 569 -29.77 16.61 -12.80
C TYR A 569 -30.78 16.79 -13.96
N THR A 570 -31.85 15.99 -13.98
CA THR A 570 -32.90 16.07 -15.01
C THR A 570 -34.06 16.91 -14.51
N GLU A 571 -34.25 18.11 -15.04
CA GLU A 571 -35.51 18.85 -14.90
C GLU A 571 -36.58 18.21 -15.80
N THR A 572 -37.67 17.71 -15.20
CA THR A 572 -38.73 16.94 -15.88
C THR A 572 -39.88 17.81 -16.39
N LYS A 573 -39.93 19.08 -15.97
CA LYS A 573 -40.90 20.11 -16.35
C LYS A 573 -40.14 21.40 -16.75
N PRO A 574 -39.31 21.37 -17.81
CA PRO A 574 -38.44 22.49 -18.17
C PRO A 574 -39.23 23.78 -18.46
N ALA A 575 -38.74 24.90 -17.92
CA ALA A 575 -39.33 26.22 -18.02
C ALA A 575 -38.26 27.29 -18.33
N LEU A 576 -38.70 28.50 -18.70
CA LEU A 576 -37.80 29.64 -18.92
C LEU A 576 -37.12 30.04 -17.60
N MET A 577 -35.78 30.12 -17.59
CA MET A 577 -35.01 30.51 -16.40
C MET A 577 -35.24 31.97 -15.96
N GLY A 578 -35.76 32.83 -16.84
CA GLY A 578 -36.24 34.18 -16.51
C GLY A 578 -35.23 35.21 -15.98
N TRP A 579 -33.95 34.83 -15.83
CA TRP A 579 -32.92 35.65 -15.18
C TRP A 579 -32.61 36.95 -15.91
N PHE A 580 -32.44 36.88 -17.23
CA PHE A 580 -32.30 38.05 -18.10
C PHE A 580 -33.67 38.40 -18.69
N LYS A 581 -34.02 39.68 -18.63
CA LYS A 581 -35.25 40.20 -19.24
C LYS A 581 -35.05 40.38 -20.75
N LEU A 582 -36.14 40.15 -21.49
CA LEU A 582 -36.29 40.52 -22.89
C LEU A 582 -36.47 42.05 -23.02
#